data_AF-A0A442G8T4-F1
#
_entry.id   AF-A0A442G8T4-F1
#
_cell.length_a   1.000
_cell.length_b   1.000
_cell.length_c   1.000
_cell.angle_alpha   90.00
_cell.angle_beta   90.00
_cell.angle_gamma   90.00
#
_symmetry.space_group_name_H-M   'P 1'
#
loop_
_entity.id
_entity.type
_entity.pdbx_description
1 polymer ?
#
loop_
_entity_poly.entity_id
_entity_poly.type
_entity_poly.pdbx_seq_one_letter_code
_entity_poly.pdbx_strand_id
1 'polypeptide(L)'
;AAGELRRIDRGLYDRPRTSNLTGRVTVPDYRAVIRAVTRRDRARAVIDGMTAANDLGLTTAVPARIEVLVDARLKPIKLGTQE
;
A
#
# COMPACT_ATOMS: atom_id res chain seq x y z
N ALA A 1 12.93 -21.45 5.28
CA ALA A 1 11.64 -21.19 4.63
C ALA A 1 11.79 -20.09 3.58
N ALA A 2 11.95 -20.44 2.31
CA ALA A 2 12.29 -19.50 1.22
C ALA A 2 11.06 -18.83 0.56
N GLY A 3 9.93 -18.71 1.30
CA GLY A 3 8.66 -18.22 0.74
C GLY A 3 7.85 -17.30 1.67
N GLU A 4 8.41 -16.86 2.80
CA GLU A 4 7.64 -16.06 3.77
C GLU A 4 7.57 -14.58 3.44
N LEU A 5 8.51 -14.04 2.66
CA LEU A 5 8.60 -12.61 2.37
C LEU A 5 8.67 -12.38 0.87
N ARG A 6 7.78 -11.54 0.36
CA ARG A 6 7.77 -11.05 -1.02
C ARG A 6 8.37 -9.64 -1.03
N ARG A 7 9.28 -9.41 -1.98
CA ARG A 7 9.94 -8.11 -2.13
C ARG A 7 9.04 -7.14 -2.90
N ILE A 8 8.80 -5.96 -2.32
CA ILE A 8 8.10 -4.85 -2.97
C ILE A 8 9.13 -3.88 -3.59
N ASP A 9 10.16 -3.53 -2.83
CA ASP A 9 11.26 -2.66 -3.26
C ASP A 9 12.54 -3.00 -2.47
N ARG A 10 13.66 -2.34 -2.75
CA ARG A 10 14.89 -2.47 -1.96
C ARG A 10 14.63 -2.06 -0.50
N GLY A 11 14.72 -3.02 0.41
CA GLY A 11 14.50 -2.81 1.84
C GLY A 11 13.02 -2.71 2.23
N LEU A 12 12.09 -3.09 1.36
CA LEU A 12 10.65 -3.13 1.63
C LEU A 12 10.09 -4.49 1.19
N TYR A 13 9.49 -5.20 2.15
CA TYR A 13 8.98 -6.56 1.96
C TYR A 13 7.60 -6.69 2.61
N ASP A 14 6.75 -7.53 2.04
CA ASP A 14 5.51 -7.97 2.67
C ASP A 14 5.50 -9.47 2.93
N ARG A 15 4.68 -9.91 3.88
CA ARG A 15 4.35 -11.32 4.06
C ARG A 15 3.07 -11.60 3.26
N PRO A 16 3.14 -12.28 2.10
CA PRO A 16 1.95 -12.57 1.32
C PRO A 16 0.99 -13.43 2.13
N ARG A 17 -0.30 -13.11 2.06
CA ARG A 17 -1.39 -13.90 2.65
C ARG A 17 -2.27 -14.44 1.54
N THR A 18 -2.93 -15.56 1.79
CA THR A 18 -3.95 -16.09 0.88
C THR A 18 -5.31 -15.58 1.30
N SER A 19 -6.09 -15.06 0.35
CA SER A 19 -7.47 -14.64 0.60
C SER A 19 -8.37 -15.87 0.72
N ASN A 20 -9.08 -16.01 1.85
CA ASN A 20 -10.06 -17.09 2.04
C ASN A 20 -11.23 -17.00 1.05
N LEU A 21 -11.53 -15.80 0.53
CA LEU A 21 -12.63 -15.56 -0.40
C LEU A 21 -12.29 -15.99 -1.83
N THR A 22 -11.05 -15.79 -2.26
CA THR A 22 -10.65 -16.00 -3.67
C THR A 22 -9.64 -17.13 -3.86
N GLY A 23 -9.06 -17.65 -2.78
CA GLY A 23 -7.96 -18.64 -2.82
C GLY A 23 -6.65 -18.10 -3.40
N ARG A 24 -6.59 -16.82 -3.78
CA ARG A 24 -5.42 -16.20 -4.41
C ARG A 24 -4.57 -15.46 -3.38
N VAL A 25 -3.28 -15.32 -3.70
CA VAL A 25 -2.36 -14.48 -2.91
C VAL A 25 -2.83 -13.03 -2.97
N THR A 26 -2.98 -12.40 -1.81
CA THR A 26 -3.43 -11.02 -1.70
C THR A 26 -2.38 -10.06 -2.23
N VAL A 27 -2.85 -8.95 -2.79
CA VAL A 27 -2.01 -7.76 -2.97
C VAL A 27 -1.51 -7.28 -1.60
N PRO A 28 -0.34 -6.63 -1.52
CA PRO A 28 0.13 -6.02 -0.28
C PRO A 28 -0.89 -4.99 0.24
N ASP A 29 -1.02 -4.88 1.55
CA ASP A 29 -1.83 -3.82 2.16
C ASP A 29 -1.14 -2.45 1.93
N TYR A 30 -1.76 -1.62 1.09
CA TYR A 30 -1.24 -0.30 0.75
C TYR A 30 -1.06 0.58 2.00
N ARG A 31 -1.92 0.47 3.01
CA ARG A 31 -1.78 1.25 4.26
C ARG A 31 -0.52 0.84 5.01
N ALA A 32 -0.23 -0.46 5.04
CA ALA A 32 0.99 -0.97 5.66
C ALA A 32 2.24 -0.51 4.91
N VAL A 33 2.18 -0.49 3.56
CA VAL A 33 3.26 0.02 2.71
C VAL A 33 3.50 1.51 2.97
N ILE A 34 2.46 2.35 2.94
CA ILE A 34 2.56 3.79 3.21
C ILE A 34 3.20 4.03 4.57
N ARG A 35 2.72 3.35 5.64
CA ARG A 35 3.30 3.46 6.99
C ARG A 35 4.77 3.02 7.05
N ALA A 36 5.15 1.97 6.34
CA ALA A 36 6.53 1.49 6.31
C ALA A 36 7.46 2.48 5.61
N VAL A 37 7.01 3.07 4.50
CA VAL A 37 7.77 4.05 3.71
C VAL A 37 7.93 5.36 4.50
N THR A 38 6.86 5.91 5.07
CA THR A 38 6.94 7.14 5.86
C THR A 38 7.84 6.98 7.08
N ARG A 39 7.77 5.82 7.76
CA ARG A 39 8.67 5.51 8.88
C ARG A 39 10.13 5.41 8.45
N ARG A 40 10.40 4.77 7.32
CA ARG A 40 11.76 4.59 6.78
C ARG A 40 12.41 5.93 6.44
N ASP A 41 11.65 6.81 5.79
CA ASP A 41 12.16 8.07 5.26
C ASP A 41 11.99 9.24 6.24
N ARG A 42 11.41 8.99 7.43
CA ARG A 42 11.03 10.01 8.42
C ARG A 42 10.19 11.13 7.82
N ALA A 43 9.31 10.75 6.89
CA ALA A 43 8.50 11.63 6.09
C ALA A 43 7.08 11.76 6.65
N ARG A 44 6.43 12.88 6.36
CA ARG A 44 5.00 13.10 6.52
C ARG A 44 4.30 12.74 5.22
N ALA A 45 3.14 12.12 5.33
CA ALA A 45 2.32 11.74 4.18
C ALA A 45 0.87 12.18 4.36
N VAL A 46 0.26 12.64 3.29
CA VAL A 46 -1.18 12.91 3.18
C VAL A 46 -1.72 12.08 2.03
N ILE A 47 -2.82 11.37 2.29
CA ILE A 47 -3.51 10.53 1.30
C ILE A 47 -4.52 11.39 0.55
N ASP A 48 -4.79 11.06 -0.71
CA ASP A 48 -5.83 11.70 -1.50
C ASP A 48 -7.22 11.67 -0.82
N GLY A 49 -8.07 12.63 -1.19
CA GLY A 49 -9.37 12.82 -0.55
C GLY A 49 -10.36 11.66 -0.78
N MET A 50 -10.29 10.96 -1.92
CA MET A 50 -11.19 9.84 -2.22
C MET A 50 -10.86 8.62 -1.35
N THR A 51 -9.57 8.28 -1.27
CA THR A 51 -9.09 7.22 -0.38
C THR A 51 -9.36 7.59 1.08
N ALA A 52 -9.10 8.83 1.50
CA ALA A 52 -9.38 9.29 2.86
C ALA A 52 -10.88 9.25 3.19
N ALA A 53 -11.75 9.64 2.27
CA ALA A 53 -13.20 9.55 2.46
C ALA A 53 -13.67 8.10 2.60
N ASN A 54 -13.09 7.17 1.81
CA ASN A 54 -13.42 5.75 1.94
C ASN A 54 -12.96 5.20 3.29
N ASP A 55 -11.73 5.56 3.71
CA ASP A 55 -11.17 5.16 5.00
C ASP A 55 -12.02 5.64 6.19
N LEU A 56 -12.63 6.83 6.07
CA LEU A 56 -13.51 7.42 7.09
C LEU A 56 -14.97 6.96 6.98
N GLY A 57 -15.34 6.13 6.00
CA GLY A 57 -16.71 5.70 5.78
C GLY A 57 -17.63 6.79 5.22
N LEU A 58 -17.07 7.89 4.72
CA LEU A 58 -17.81 8.97 4.06
C LEU A 58 -18.19 8.60 2.62
N THR A 59 -17.59 7.54 2.07
CA THR A 59 -17.96 6.96 0.76
C THR A 59 -17.73 5.45 0.73
N THR A 60 -18.49 4.75 -0.11
CA THR A 60 -18.32 3.32 -0.43
C THR A 60 -17.47 3.08 -1.68
N ALA A 61 -17.07 4.14 -2.38
CA ALA A 61 -16.26 4.04 -3.59
C ALA A 61 -14.83 3.57 -3.25
N VAL A 62 -14.40 2.46 -3.85
CA VAL A 62 -13.03 1.95 -3.73
C VAL A 62 -12.17 2.62 -4.82
N PRO A 63 -11.07 3.30 -4.46
CA PRO A 63 -10.21 3.98 -5.44
C PRO A 63 -9.47 2.96 -6.31
N ALA A 64 -9.41 3.21 -7.62
CA ALA A 64 -8.61 2.41 -8.55
C ALA A 64 -7.10 2.73 -8.42
N ARG A 65 -6.79 3.99 -8.11
CA ARG A 65 -5.44 4.53 -7.94
C ARG A 65 -5.37 5.34 -6.67
N ILE A 66 -4.33 5.12 -5.88
CA ILE A 66 -4.09 5.79 -4.60
C ILE A 66 -2.94 6.77 -4.79
N GLU A 67 -3.17 8.05 -4.49
CA GLU A 67 -2.15 9.10 -4.58
C GLU A 67 -1.80 9.61 -3.19
N VAL A 68 -0.49 9.77 -2.95
CA VAL A 68 0.02 10.17 -1.64
C VAL A 68 0.99 11.33 -1.83
N LEU A 69 0.72 12.44 -1.15
CA LEU A 69 1.63 13.56 -1.06
C LEU A 69 2.61 13.32 0.09
N VAL A 70 3.91 13.38 -0.18
CA VAL A 70 4.97 13.14 0.80
C VAL A 70 6.01 14.26 0.75
N ASP A 71 6.58 14.62 1.91
CA ASP A 71 7.68 15.60 2.03
C ASP A 71 9.08 14.98 1.87
N ALA A 72 9.16 13.87 1.12
CA ALA A 72 10.39 13.12 0.86
C ALA A 72 10.59 12.89 -0.65
N ARG A 73 11.74 12.29 -1.01
CA ARG A 73 12.07 11.99 -2.40
C ARG A 73 10.97 11.14 -3.04
N LEU A 74 10.39 11.68 -4.12
CA LEU A 74 9.35 10.99 -4.89
C LEU A 74 9.92 9.70 -5.51
N LYS A 75 9.32 8.57 -5.13
CA LYS A 75 9.57 7.28 -5.77
C LYS A 75 8.25 6.52 -5.90
N PRO A 76 7.77 6.27 -7.14
CA PRO A 76 6.56 5.48 -7.33
C PRO A 76 6.81 4.03 -6.90
N ILE A 77 5.88 3.45 -6.15
CA ILE A 77 5.89 2.05 -5.72
C ILE A 77 4.70 1.35 -6.39
N LYS A 78 4.99 0.31 -7.18
CA LYS A 78 3.95 -0.49 -7.83
C LYS A 78 3.52 -1.63 -6.91
N LEU A 79 2.23 -1.71 -6.61
CA LEU A 79 1.63 -2.75 -5.76
C LEU A 79 0.68 -3.62 -6.59
N GLY A 80 1.19 -4.77 -7.06
CA GLY A 80 0.41 -5.65 -7.93
C GLY A 80 0.07 -4.99 -9.28
N THR A 81 -1.12 -5.29 -9.80
CA THR A 81 -1.60 -4.88 -11.14
C THR A 81 -2.56 -3.69 -11.09
N GLN A 82 -2.52 -2.87 -10.03
CA GLN A 82 -3.41 -1.69 -9.95
C GLN A 82 -2.78 -0.55 -10.78
N GLU A 83 -3.32 -0.34 -11.98
CA GLU A 83 -3.13 0.87 -12.81
C GLU A 83 -4.34 1.79 -12.69
#